data_AF-A0A2E4QLB8-F1
#
_entry.id   AF-A0A2E4QLB8-F1
#
_cell.length_a   1.000
_cell.length_b   1.000
_cell.length_c   1.000
_cell.angle_alpha   90.00
_cell.angle_beta   90.00
_cell.angle_gamma   90.00
#
_symmetry.space_group_name_H-M   'P 1'
#
loop_
_entity.id
_entity.type
_entity.pdbx_description
1 polymer ?
#
loop_
_entity_poly.entity_id
_entity_poly.type
_entity_poly.pdbx_seq_one_letter_code
_entity_poly.pdbx_strand_id
1 'polypeptide(L)'
;MKIDEIRQLNNADLSKELIEQHKSLMNLRFSKATLQLTNTNEIGTTKKIIARINTVINERKITEELNLGTQTIKDDDSPAEDKDGTSGT
;
A
#
# COMPACT_ATOMS: atom_id res chain seq x y z
N MET A 1 6.57 -16.50 3.20
CA MET A 1 5.87 -15.82 2.10
C MET A 1 6.84 -15.00 1.26
N LYS A 2 6.84 -15.26 -0.05
CA LYS A 2 7.60 -14.47 -1.03
C LYS A 2 6.79 -13.21 -1.40
N ILE A 3 7.46 -12.20 -1.95
CA ILE A 3 6.80 -10.94 -2.28
C ILE A 3 5.80 -11.08 -3.43
N ASP A 4 6.05 -12.01 -4.36
CA ASP A 4 5.18 -12.26 -5.51
C ASP A 4 3.79 -12.76 -5.08
N GLU A 5 3.75 -13.63 -4.06
CA GLU A 5 2.51 -14.13 -3.45
C GLU A 5 1.71 -13.00 -2.80
N ILE A 6 2.39 -12.07 -2.11
CA ILE A 6 1.77 -10.92 -1.46
C ILE A 6 1.14 -9.99 -2.51
N ARG A 7 1.82 -9.77 -3.64
CA ARG A 7 1.34 -8.88 -4.70
C ARG A 7 0.12 -9.42 -5.44
N GLN A 8 -0.06 -10.73 -5.50
CA GLN A 8 -1.20 -11.39 -6.13
C GLN A 8 -2.49 -11.30 -5.27
N LEU A 9 -2.39 -11.03 -3.97
CA LEU A 9 -3.54 -10.94 -3.08
C LEU A 9 -4.36 -9.67 -3.31
N ASN A 10 -5.68 -9.78 -3.10
CA ASN A 10 -6.58 -8.64 -3.12
C ASN A 10 -6.38 -7.76 -1.86
N ASN A 11 -6.81 -6.50 -1.92
CA ASN A 11 -6.71 -5.55 -0.79
C ASN A 11 -7.38 -6.09 0.50
N ALA A 12 -8.52 -6.76 0.37
CA ALA A 12 -9.22 -7.37 1.50
C ALA A 12 -8.51 -8.60 2.07
N ASP A 13 -7.76 -9.34 1.24
CA ASP A 13 -7.02 -10.51 1.69
C ASP A 13 -5.68 -10.13 2.30
N LEU A 14 -5.05 -9.05 1.81
CA LEU A 14 -3.86 -8.46 2.43
C LEU A 14 -4.12 -8.00 3.86
N SER A 15 -5.28 -7.40 4.13
CA SER A 15 -5.63 -6.95 5.49
C SER A 15 -5.92 -8.13 6.43
N LYS A 16 -6.57 -9.19 5.94
CA LYS A 16 -6.76 -10.44 6.70
C LYS A 16 -5.43 -11.12 7.00
N GLU A 17 -4.56 -11.24 6.00
CA GLU A 17 -3.25 -11.85 6.14
C GLU A 17 -2.39 -11.06 7.15
N LEU A 18 -2.44 -9.73 7.10
CA LEU A 18 -1.79 -8.87 8.10
C LEU A 18 -2.22 -9.26 9.52
N ILE A 19 -3.52 -9.38 9.77
CA ILE A 19 -4.06 -9.72 11.10
C ILE A 19 -3.56 -11.10 11.54
N GLU A 20 -3.59 -12.09 10.65
CA GLU A 20 -3.13 -13.44 10.95
C GLU A 20 -1.63 -13.48 11.26
N GLN A 21 -0.81 -12.76 10.50
CA GLN A 21 0.64 -12.66 10.75
C GLN A 21 0.94 -11.95 12.08
N HIS A 22 0.15 -10.94 12.46
CA HIS A 22 0.25 -10.30 13.78
C HIS A 22 -0.11 -11.26 14.93
N LYS A 23 -1.15 -12.09 14.74
CA LYS A 23 -1.54 -13.14 15.69
C LYS A 23 -0.45 -14.21 15.82
N SER A 24 0.13 -14.65 14.70
CA SER A 24 1.28 -15.56 14.69
C SER A 24 2.47 -14.95 15.44
N LEU A 25 2.77 -13.68 15.25
CA LEU A 25 3.85 -12.99 15.97
C LEU A 25 3.58 -12.93 17.49
N MET A 26 2.33 -12.71 17.89
CA MET A 26 1.92 -12.71 19.29
C MET A 26 2.12 -14.10 19.91
N ASN A 27 1.72 -15.17 19.23
CA ASN A 27 1.96 -16.54 19.66
C ASN A 27 3.46 -16.84 19.81
N LEU A 28 4.28 -16.46 18.82
CA LEU A 28 5.74 -16.64 18.89
C LEU A 28 6.37 -15.87 20.06
N ARG A 29 5.85 -14.67 20.39
CA ARG A 29 6.28 -13.90 21.55
C ARG A 29 5.90 -14.59 22.87
N PHE A 30 4.73 -15.21 22.94
CA PHE A 30 4.34 -16.00 24.11
C PHE A 30 5.20 -17.25 24.26
N SER A 31 5.41 -18.01 23.20
CA SER A 31 6.31 -19.18 23.22
C SER A 31 7.74 -18.79 23.59
N LYS A 32 8.20 -17.61 23.18
CA LYS A 32 9.48 -17.06 23.61
C LYS A 32 9.49 -16.78 25.13
N ALA A 33 8.43 -16.19 25.65
CA ALA A 33 8.32 -15.86 27.07
C ALA A 33 8.23 -17.13 27.95
N THR A 34 7.58 -18.19 27.47
CA THR A 34 7.51 -19.48 28.16
C THR A 34 8.75 -20.36 27.96
N LEU A 35 9.77 -19.87 27.23
CA LEU A 35 10.99 -20.61 26.86
C LEU A 35 10.71 -21.91 26.08
N GLN A 36 9.55 -22.02 25.43
CA GLN A 36 9.16 -23.17 24.60
C GLN A 36 9.38 -22.91 23.10
N LEU A 37 10.02 -21.80 22.75
CA LEU A 37 10.28 -21.46 21.35
C LEU A 37 11.41 -22.33 20.79
N THR A 38 11.06 -23.18 19.84
CA THR A 38 12.01 -24.07 19.15
C THR A 38 12.88 -23.32 18.15
N ASN A 39 12.31 -22.32 17.45
CA ASN A 39 13.00 -21.57 16.39
C ASN A 39 12.89 -20.05 16.59
N THR A 40 14.01 -19.43 16.93
CA THR A 40 14.10 -17.97 17.14
C THR A 40 14.04 -17.16 15.84
N ASN A 41 14.39 -17.78 14.70
CA ASN A 41 14.38 -17.12 13.41
C ASN A 41 12.96 -16.79 12.93
N GLU A 42 11.96 -17.55 13.40
CA GLU A 42 10.56 -17.36 13.02
C GLU A 42 10.03 -15.97 13.37
N ILE A 43 10.43 -15.43 14.52
CA ILE A 43 10.08 -14.07 14.92
C ILE A 43 10.61 -13.05 13.90
N GLY A 44 11.84 -13.24 13.43
CA GLY A 44 12.46 -12.38 12.43
C GLY A 44 11.77 -12.49 11.07
N THR A 45 11.44 -13.71 10.64
CA THR A 45 10.76 -13.93 9.37
C THR A 45 9.34 -13.39 9.36
N THR A 46 8.57 -13.60 10.43
CA THR A 46 7.19 -13.08 10.54
C THR A 46 7.16 -11.55 10.53
N LYS A 47 8.10 -10.89 11.22
CA LYS A 47 8.26 -9.42 11.14
C LYS A 47 8.54 -8.94 9.71
N LYS A 48 9.41 -9.63 8.97
CA LYS A 48 9.71 -9.30 7.57
C LYS A 48 8.48 -9.49 6.67
N ILE A 49 7.65 -10.49 6.92
CA ILE A 49 6.40 -10.71 6.17
C ILE A 49 5.43 -9.56 6.42
N ILE A 50 5.18 -9.18 7.68
CA ILE A 50 4.34 -8.04 8.05
C ILE A 50 4.82 -6.76 7.36
N ALA A 51 6.14 -6.49 7.39
CA ALA A 51 6.71 -5.32 6.74
C ALA A 51 6.43 -5.31 5.23
N ARG A 52 6.61 -6.44 4.53
CA ARG A 52 6.33 -6.56 3.09
C ARG A 52 4.85 -6.31 2.77
N ILE A 53 3.93 -6.85 3.56
CA ILE A 53 2.48 -6.63 3.38
C ILE A 53 2.17 -5.14 3.51
N ASN A 54 2.68 -4.47 4.55
CA ASN A 54 2.49 -3.03 4.74
C ASN A 54 3.09 -2.20 3.60
N THR A 55 4.26 -2.58 3.09
CA THR A 55 4.86 -1.92 1.92
C THR A 55 3.95 -2.02 0.70
N VAL A 56 3.41 -3.20 0.37
CA VAL A 56 2.51 -3.37 -0.78
C VAL A 56 1.21 -2.59 -0.61
N ILE A 57 0.64 -2.55 0.60
CA ILE A 57 -0.54 -1.73 0.89
C ILE A 57 -0.25 -0.24 0.64
N ASN A 58 0.91 0.26 1.08
CA ASN A 58 1.31 1.65 0.84
C ASN A 58 1.64 1.93 -0.63
N GLU A 59 2.30 1.01 -1.34
CA GLU A 59 2.54 1.11 -2.79
C GLU A 59 1.21 1.30 -3.55
N ARG A 60 0.18 0.53 -3.20
CA ARG A 60 -1.15 0.64 -3.80
C ARG A 60 -1.82 1.99 -3.50
N LYS A 61 -1.78 2.44 -2.24
CA LYS A 61 -2.31 3.75 -1.85
C LYS A 61 -1.66 4.91 -2.60
N ILE A 62 -0.32 4.93 -2.67
CA ILE A 62 0.43 5.96 -3.39
C ILE A 62 0.05 5.96 -4.87
N THR A 63 -0.10 4.77 -5.48
CA THR A 63 -0.52 4.65 -6.88
C THR A 63 -1.93 5.18 -7.10
N GLU A 64 -2.87 4.89 -6.19
CA GLU A 64 -4.24 5.41 -6.22
C GLU A 64 -4.26 6.95 -6.08
N GLU A 65 -3.50 7.52 -5.14
CA GLU A 65 -3.37 8.97 -4.94
C GLU A 65 -2.78 9.69 -6.17
N LEU A 66 -1.74 9.12 -6.79
CA LEU A 66 -1.16 9.66 -8.02
C LEU A 66 -2.17 9.65 -9.18
N ASN A 67 -2.99 8.60 -9.29
CA ASN A 67 -4.02 8.53 -10.33
C ASN A 67 -5.12 9.58 -10.11
N LEU A 68 -5.48 9.88 -8.85
CA LEU A 68 -6.46 10.92 -8.51
C LEU A 68 -5.97 12.34 -8.85
N GLY A 69 -4.69 12.63 -8.63
CA GLY A 69 -4.10 13.95 -8.94
C GLY A 69 -3.99 14.28 -10.45
N THR A 70 -4.05 13.27 -11.32
CA THR A 70 -4.00 13.50 -12.79
C THR A 70 -5.34 13.88 -13.40
N GLN A 71 -6.47 13.68 -12.70
CA GLN A 71 -7.78 14.03 -13.21
C GLN A 71 -8.10 15.53 -13.09
N THR A 72 -7.54 16.21 -12.09
CA THR A 72 -7.88 17.62 -11.81
C THR A 72 -7.21 18.64 -12.72
N ILE A 73 -6.24 18.24 -13.55
CA ILE A 73 -5.46 19.16 -14.41
C ILE A 73 -6.12 19.35 -15.79
N LYS A 74 -7.03 18.45 -16.20
CA LYS A 74 -7.59 18.46 -17.56
C LYS A 74 -8.83 19.35 -17.76
N ASP A 75 -9.38 19.93 -16.69
CA ASP A 75 -10.63 20.68 -16.75
C ASP A 75 -10.44 22.21 -16.80
N ASP A 76 -9.20 22.73 -16.83
CA ASP A 76 -8.92 24.18 -16.75
C ASP A 76 -8.28 24.81 -18.02
N ASP A 77 -8.16 24.06 -19.12
CA ASP A 77 -7.86 24.65 -20.44
C ASP A 77 -9.16 25.03 -21.15
N SER A 78 -9.85 26.06 -20.62
CA SER A 78 -10.75 26.86 -21.46
C SER A 78 -9.90 27.64 -22.46
N PRO A 79 -10.05 27.45 -23.78
CA PRO A 79 -9.39 28.30 -24.75
C PRO A 79 -9.90 29.72 -24.52
N ALA A 80 -9.01 30.62 -24.10
CA ALA A 80 -9.31 32.05 -24.11
C ALA A 80 -9.68 32.42 -25.55
N GLU A 81 -10.95 32.72 -25.79
CA GLU A 81 -11.40 33.24 -27.08
C GLU A 81 -10.64 34.54 -27.36
N ASP A 82 -9.76 34.49 -28.35
CA ASP A 82 -9.16 35.66 -28.98
C ASP A 82 -10.28 36.55 -29.52
N LYS A 83 -10.61 37.63 -28.79
CA LYS A 83 -11.46 38.71 -29.32
C LYS A 83 -10.61 39.64 -30.17
N ASP A 84 -10.21 39.16 -31.34
CA ASP A 84 -9.80 40.03 -32.44
C ASP A 84 -11.04 40.77 -32.95
N GLY A 85 -11.09 42.07 -32.65
CA GLY A 85 -12.19 42.95 -33.01
C GLY A 85 -11.74 44.39 -33.11
N THR A 86 -10.77 44.64 -33.98
CA THR A 86 -10.42 45.99 -34.44
C THR A 86 -11.65 46.67 -35.05
N SER A 87 -12.15 47.73 -34.43
CA SER A 87 -12.81 48.84 -35.13
C SER A 87 -12.03 50.09 -34.73
N GLY A 88 -11.22 50.70 -35.59
CA GLY A 88 -11.62 51.21 -36.89
C GLY A 88 -12.18 52.62 -36.65
N THR A 89 -11.41 53.62 -37.06
CA THR A 89 -11.68 55.08 -37.03
C THR A 89 -13.11 55.48 -37.35
#